data_AF-A0A0A9X485-F1
#
_entry.id   AF-A0A0A9X485-F1
#
_cell.length_a   1.000
_cell.length_b   1.000
_cell.length_c   1.000
_cell.angle_alpha   90.00
_cell.angle_beta   90.00
_cell.angle_gamma   90.00
#
_symmetry.space_group_name_H-M   'P 1'
#
loop_
_entity.id
_entity.type
_entity.pdbx_description
1 polymer ?
#
loop_
_entity_poly.entity_id
_entity_poly.type
_entity_poly.pdbx_seq_one_letter_code
_entity_poly.pdbx_strand_id
1 'polypeptide(L)'
;LSRLTSENSSYFRDDFLVQEVWLQIPTTSRKMNTASCRNDVPEDDDEDKDDPWHWWDDLRLLCSSTMRIKVALEVTADLPSEEKLSRWYGEPIEVLVIPTSLFFTNKAGYPTLSKAHQRFIQKCAAREMTVLVTGGNRHASLRHYVQYMNHLFQSAELPPHIQCNLGFEDNLQVPLQPLADHLESFTYETFEKDPVKYTEYGNSVYQAL
;
A
#
# COMPACT_ATOMS: atom_id res chain seq x y z
N LEU A 1 8.97 -13.06 -28.16
CA LEU A 1 8.26 -12.21 -27.18
C LEU A 1 6.75 -12.13 -27.43
N SER A 2 6.26 -12.23 -28.69
CA SER A 2 4.82 -12.28 -29.01
C SER A 2 4.11 -13.62 -28.75
N ARG A 3 4.85 -14.74 -28.64
CA ARG A 3 4.25 -16.06 -28.33
C ARG A 3 4.02 -16.30 -26.83
N LEU A 4 4.80 -15.69 -25.95
CA LEU A 4 4.66 -15.84 -24.50
C LEU A 4 3.46 -15.07 -23.95
N THR A 5 3.00 -14.02 -24.64
CA THR A 5 1.88 -13.19 -24.18
C THR A 5 0.52 -13.76 -24.59
N SER A 6 0.44 -14.47 -25.73
CA SER A 6 -0.82 -15.05 -26.21
C SER A 6 -1.23 -16.30 -25.42
N GLU A 7 -0.29 -17.13 -25.01
CA GLU A 7 -0.58 -18.34 -24.21
C GLU A 7 -1.01 -18.00 -22.78
N ASN A 8 -0.43 -16.95 -22.18
CA ASN A 8 -0.82 -16.51 -20.83
C ASN A 8 -2.23 -15.91 -20.80
N SER A 9 -2.65 -15.20 -21.85
CA SER A 9 -4.00 -14.60 -21.89
C SER A 9 -5.13 -15.63 -21.94
N SER A 10 -4.90 -16.83 -22.47
CA SER A 10 -5.89 -17.92 -22.46
C SER A 10 -5.99 -18.64 -21.12
N TYR A 11 -4.88 -18.76 -20.36
CA TYR A 11 -4.91 -19.37 -19.02
C TYR A 11 -5.76 -18.58 -18.02
N PHE A 12 -5.84 -17.25 -18.16
CA PHE A 12 -6.67 -16.41 -17.29
C PHE A 12 -8.18 -16.50 -17.57
N ARG A 13 -8.60 -17.14 -18.68
CA ARG A 13 -10.01 -17.25 -19.08
C ARG A 13 -10.68 -18.56 -18.67
N ASP A 14 -9.94 -19.57 -18.22
CA ASP A 14 -10.55 -20.84 -17.80
C ASP A 14 -11.15 -20.76 -16.39
N ASP A 15 -12.46 -21.00 -16.32
CA ASP A 15 -13.38 -20.67 -15.22
C ASP A 15 -13.39 -21.65 -14.02
N PHE A 16 -12.34 -22.45 -13.81
CA PHE A 16 -12.32 -23.47 -12.74
C PHE A 16 -11.17 -23.39 -11.73
N LEU A 17 -10.25 -22.44 -11.87
CA LEU A 17 -9.22 -22.19 -10.85
C LEU A 17 -9.24 -20.70 -10.47
N VAL A 18 -9.73 -20.41 -9.27
CA VAL A 18 -9.61 -19.09 -8.63
C VAL A 18 -8.17 -18.93 -8.17
N GLN A 19 -7.26 -18.72 -9.12
CA GLN A 19 -5.85 -18.52 -8.83
C GLN A 19 -5.56 -17.02 -8.89
N GLU A 20 -5.25 -16.44 -7.73
CA GLU A 20 -4.72 -15.08 -7.64
C GLU A 20 -3.25 -15.09 -8.06
N VAL A 21 -2.85 -14.08 -8.85
CA VAL A 21 -1.48 -13.94 -9.33
C VAL A 21 -0.88 -12.68 -8.72
N TRP A 22 0.19 -12.87 -7.95
CA TRP A 22 0.95 -11.79 -7.35
C TRP A 22 2.17 -11.47 -8.20
N LEU A 23 2.18 -10.26 -8.75
CA LEU A 23 3.30 -9.77 -9.54
C LEU A 23 4.31 -9.09 -8.62
N GLN A 24 5.51 -9.66 -8.51
CA GLN A 24 6.58 -9.07 -7.72
C GLN A 24 7.20 -7.89 -8.48
N ILE A 25 7.10 -6.68 -7.93
CA ILE A 25 7.64 -5.46 -8.53
C ILE A 25 8.48 -4.71 -7.50
N PRO A 26 9.72 -4.32 -7.82
CA PRO A 26 10.53 -3.54 -6.89
C PRO A 26 10.09 -2.07 -6.85
N THR A 27 10.22 -1.46 -5.69
CA THR A 27 9.97 -0.02 -5.47
C THR A 27 10.91 0.88 -6.27
N THR A 28 12.13 0.42 -6.56
CA THR A 28 13.09 1.12 -7.41
C THR A 28 13.72 0.14 -8.40
N SER A 29 13.89 0.56 -9.66
CA SER A 29 14.52 -0.31 -10.66
C SER A 29 15.94 -0.67 -10.25
N ARG A 30 16.34 -1.91 -10.58
CA ARG A 30 17.70 -2.39 -10.33
C ARG A 30 18.75 -1.52 -11.02
N LYS A 31 18.46 -0.96 -12.20
CA LYS A 31 19.40 -0.07 -12.91
C LYS A 31 19.64 1.21 -12.11
N MET A 32 18.57 1.83 -11.63
CA MET A 32 18.62 3.05 -10.82
C MET A 32 19.41 2.82 -9.51
N ASN A 33 19.19 1.68 -8.84
CA ASN A 33 20.00 1.31 -7.67
C ASN A 33 21.50 1.13 -8.00
N THR A 34 21.84 0.56 -9.15
CA THR A 34 23.25 0.38 -9.55
C THR A 34 23.92 1.67 -10.02
N ALA A 35 23.16 2.60 -10.60
CA ALA A 35 23.67 3.90 -11.06
C ALA A 35 24.13 4.76 -9.87
N SER A 36 23.40 4.74 -8.75
CA SER A 36 23.81 5.41 -7.50
C SER A 36 25.19 4.97 -6.98
N CYS A 37 25.61 3.73 -7.29
CA CYS A 37 26.90 3.19 -6.85
C CYS A 37 28.04 3.38 -7.87
N ARG A 38 27.76 3.99 -9.03
CA ARG A 38 28.65 4.04 -10.20
C ARG A 38 28.84 5.49 -10.67
N ASN A 39 30.02 6.04 -10.44
CA ASN A 39 30.38 7.39 -10.90
C ASN A 39 30.87 7.42 -12.37
N ASP A 40 30.94 6.27 -13.04
CA ASP A 40 31.51 6.11 -14.38
C ASP A 40 30.50 6.24 -15.52
N VAL A 41 29.21 6.30 -15.20
CA VAL A 41 28.11 6.43 -16.17
C VAL A 41 27.46 7.81 -15.97
N PRO A 42 27.26 8.61 -17.03
CA PRO A 42 26.49 9.85 -16.94
C PRO A 42 25.10 9.56 -16.37
N GLU A 43 24.57 10.48 -15.56
CA GLU A 43 23.17 10.43 -15.15
C GLU A 43 22.32 10.43 -16.44
N ASP A 44 21.58 9.33 -16.67
CA ASP A 44 20.70 9.24 -17.83
C ASP A 44 19.54 10.24 -17.60
N ASP A 45 19.34 11.17 -18.54
CA ASP A 45 18.23 12.17 -18.54
C ASP A 45 16.83 11.52 -18.55
N ASP A 46 16.75 10.19 -18.64
CA ASP A 46 15.54 9.38 -18.78
C ASP A 46 15.21 8.57 -17.49
N GLU A 47 15.45 9.12 -16.29
CA GLU A 47 15.08 8.48 -15.00
C GLU A 47 13.62 8.01 -14.95
N ASP A 48 12.72 8.71 -15.66
CA ASP A 48 11.29 8.40 -15.68
C ASP A 48 10.93 7.17 -16.53
N LYS A 49 11.78 6.78 -17.50
CA LYS A 49 11.51 5.62 -18.38
C LYS A 49 11.72 4.28 -17.69
N ASP A 50 12.52 4.24 -16.63
CA ASP A 50 12.84 3.02 -15.89
C ASP A 50 12.13 2.97 -14.52
N ASP A 51 11.04 3.73 -14.36
CA ASP A 51 10.19 3.68 -13.16
C ASP A 51 9.34 2.39 -13.15
N PRO A 52 9.48 1.51 -12.14
CA PRO A 52 8.74 0.26 -12.05
C PRO A 52 7.22 0.42 -12.01
N TRP A 53 6.70 1.59 -11.63
CA TRP A 53 5.27 1.85 -11.66
C TRP A 53 4.71 1.81 -13.09
N HIS A 54 5.44 2.29 -14.09
CA HIS A 54 4.99 2.22 -15.49
C HIS A 54 4.92 0.76 -15.98
N TRP A 55 5.80 -0.13 -15.49
CA TRP A 55 5.74 -1.56 -15.84
C TRP A 55 4.44 -2.19 -15.33
N TRP A 56 4.00 -1.80 -14.13
CA TRP A 56 2.71 -2.20 -13.59
C TRP A 56 1.56 -1.64 -14.41
N ASP A 57 1.58 -0.33 -14.70
CA ASP A 57 0.49 0.34 -15.41
C ASP A 57 0.29 -0.21 -16.83
N ASP A 58 1.37 -0.41 -17.58
CA ASP A 58 1.32 -1.01 -18.91
C ASP A 58 0.71 -2.43 -18.86
N LEU A 59 1.13 -3.24 -17.89
CA LEU A 59 0.59 -4.59 -17.71
C LEU A 59 -0.89 -4.55 -17.32
N ARG A 60 -1.27 -3.64 -16.42
CA ARG A 60 -2.65 -3.42 -15.97
C ARG A 60 -3.56 -3.03 -17.15
N LEU A 61 -3.08 -2.17 -18.04
CA LEU A 61 -3.78 -1.76 -19.27
C LEU A 61 -3.91 -2.90 -20.28
N LEU A 62 -2.87 -3.73 -20.44
CA LEU A 62 -2.89 -4.87 -21.35
C LEU A 62 -3.80 -6.01 -20.88
N CYS A 63 -3.92 -6.20 -19.56
CA CYS A 63 -4.67 -7.31 -18.95
C CYS A 63 -6.16 -6.99 -18.67
N SER A 64 -6.71 -5.91 -19.24
CA SER A 64 -8.11 -5.48 -19.10
C SER A 64 -8.63 -5.63 -17.67
N SER A 65 -7.99 -4.97 -16.69
CA SER A 65 -8.43 -4.82 -15.30
C SER A 65 -9.08 -6.08 -14.68
N THR A 66 -8.52 -7.26 -14.94
CA THR A 66 -8.98 -8.46 -14.23
C THR A 66 -8.52 -8.35 -12.77
N MET A 67 -9.47 -8.32 -11.83
CA MET A 67 -9.26 -8.26 -10.38
C MET A 67 -8.38 -9.38 -9.79
N ARG A 68 -7.85 -10.28 -10.63
CA ARG A 68 -7.07 -11.46 -10.26
C ARG A 68 -5.56 -11.19 -10.18
N ILE A 69 -5.09 -10.08 -10.76
CA ILE A 69 -3.68 -9.67 -10.71
C ILE A 69 -3.53 -8.65 -9.60
N LYS A 70 -2.72 -8.96 -8.61
CA LYS A 70 -2.38 -8.08 -7.49
C LYS A 70 -0.88 -7.83 -7.46
N VAL A 71 -0.47 -6.77 -6.77
CA VAL A 71 0.94 -6.39 -6.66
C VAL A 71 1.56 -6.98 -5.39
N ALA A 72 2.72 -7.60 -5.54
CA ALA A 72 3.65 -7.89 -4.45
C ALA A 72 4.81 -6.88 -4.53
N LEU A 73 4.73 -5.82 -3.72
CA LEU A 73 5.69 -4.72 -3.80
C LEU A 73 6.96 -5.06 -3.02
N GLU A 74 8.09 -5.18 -3.71
CA GLU A 74 9.41 -5.42 -3.12
C GLU A 74 10.07 -4.11 -2.69
N VAL A 75 10.41 -4.04 -1.41
CA VAL A 75 11.10 -2.90 -0.81
C VAL A 75 12.59 -2.97 -1.15
N THR A 76 13.12 -1.92 -1.76
CA THR A 76 14.54 -1.78 -2.09
C THR A 76 15.32 -1.08 -0.97
N ALA A 77 16.66 -1.14 -1.02
CA ALA A 77 17.52 -0.52 0.00
C ALA A 77 17.39 1.00 0.06
N ASP A 78 17.27 1.61 -1.11
CA ASP A 78 16.96 3.01 -1.28
C ASP A 78 15.48 3.12 -1.61
N LEU A 79 14.75 3.91 -0.81
CA LEU A 79 13.35 4.22 -1.06
C LEU A 79 13.26 5.39 -2.05
N PRO A 80 12.36 5.33 -3.03
CA PRO A 80 12.14 6.43 -3.94
C PRO A 80 11.45 7.61 -3.21
N SER A 81 11.33 8.75 -3.90
CA SER A 81 10.65 9.94 -3.37
C SER A 81 9.22 9.63 -2.95
N GLU A 82 8.68 10.43 -2.01
CA GLU A 82 7.30 10.25 -1.52
C GLU A 82 6.27 10.40 -2.64
N GLU A 83 6.55 11.20 -3.66
CA GLU A 83 5.72 11.32 -4.87
C GLU A 83 5.63 10.01 -5.65
N LYS A 84 6.77 9.33 -5.88
CA LYS A 84 6.79 8.03 -6.55
C LYS A 84 6.11 6.95 -5.70
N LEU A 85 6.32 6.96 -4.38
CA LEU A 85 5.62 6.06 -3.45
C LEU A 85 4.12 6.32 -3.40
N SER A 86 3.68 7.57 -3.56
CA SER A 86 2.26 7.92 -3.47
C SER A 86 1.41 7.25 -4.54
N ARG A 87 1.98 6.99 -5.72
CA ARG A 87 1.31 6.30 -6.83
C ARG A 87 0.92 4.87 -6.44
N TRP A 88 1.78 4.19 -5.69
CA TRP A 88 1.55 2.83 -5.21
C TRP A 88 0.41 2.72 -4.19
N TYR A 89 0.05 3.80 -3.49
CA TYR A 89 -1.05 3.78 -2.53
C TYR A 89 -2.44 3.66 -3.17
N GLY A 90 -2.56 3.91 -4.48
CA GLY A 90 -3.80 3.69 -5.24
C GLY A 90 -3.89 2.30 -5.88
N GLU A 91 -2.83 1.49 -5.78
CA GLU A 91 -2.74 0.20 -6.46
C GLU A 91 -3.14 -0.97 -5.54
N PRO A 92 -3.63 -2.10 -6.10
CA PRO A 92 -4.05 -3.27 -5.33
C PRO A 92 -2.83 -4.06 -4.84
N ILE A 93 -2.15 -3.56 -3.81
CA ILE A 93 -0.99 -4.21 -3.18
C ILE A 93 -1.45 -5.08 -2.02
N GLU A 94 -1.26 -6.39 -2.13
CA GLU A 94 -1.64 -7.34 -1.09
C GLU A 94 -0.45 -7.74 -0.21
N VAL A 95 0.74 -7.82 -0.82
CA VAL A 95 1.95 -8.29 -0.14
C VAL A 95 3.07 -7.27 -0.28
N LEU A 96 3.71 -6.95 0.84
CA LEU A 96 4.95 -6.19 0.89
C LEU A 96 6.12 -7.14 1.13
N VAL A 97 7.00 -7.26 0.13
CA VAL A 97 8.18 -8.13 0.19
C VAL A 97 9.37 -7.34 0.76
N ILE A 98 9.86 -7.76 1.92
CA ILE A 98 10.97 -7.10 2.63
C ILE A 98 12.17 -8.05 2.71
N PRO A 99 13.25 -7.76 1.96
CA PRO A 99 14.48 -8.52 2.07
C PRO A 99 15.13 -8.38 3.46
N THR A 100 15.62 -9.50 4.00
CA THR A 100 16.44 -9.57 5.23
C THR A 100 17.71 -8.73 5.16
N SER A 101 18.15 -8.32 3.96
CA SER A 101 19.27 -7.41 3.75
C SER A 101 19.01 -5.96 4.16
N LEU A 102 17.75 -5.56 4.31
CA LEU A 102 17.39 -4.19 4.70
C LEU A 102 17.52 -3.92 6.20
N PHE A 103 17.59 -4.99 7.00
CA PHE A 103 17.61 -4.87 8.45
C PHE A 103 19.02 -4.60 8.97
N PHE A 104 19.15 -3.52 9.73
CA PHE A 104 20.33 -3.16 10.49
C PHE A 104 20.28 -3.80 11.88
N THR A 105 21.44 -4.15 12.42
CA THR A 105 21.56 -4.67 13.77
C THR A 105 21.68 -3.51 14.77
N ASN A 106 20.73 -3.41 15.70
CA ASN A 106 20.81 -2.45 16.80
C ASN A 106 21.92 -2.84 17.80
N LYS A 107 22.30 -1.93 18.71
CA LYS A 107 23.28 -2.16 19.79
C LYS A 107 22.99 -3.40 20.64
N ALA A 108 21.72 -3.77 20.76
CA ALA A 108 21.25 -4.96 21.48
C ALA A 108 21.21 -6.25 20.64
N GLY A 109 21.61 -6.21 19.36
CA GLY A 109 21.65 -7.38 18.47
C GLY A 109 20.35 -7.68 17.71
N TYR A 110 19.31 -6.85 17.85
CA TYR A 110 18.02 -7.03 17.18
C TYR A 110 17.97 -6.38 15.79
N PRO A 111 17.23 -6.97 14.83
CA PRO A 111 17.01 -6.39 13.51
C PRO A 111 16.13 -5.14 13.61
N THR A 112 16.51 -4.08 12.92
CA THR A 112 15.81 -2.79 12.88
C THR A 112 15.90 -2.20 11.48
N LEU A 113 14.87 -1.48 11.04
CA LEU A 113 14.84 -0.80 9.75
C LEU A 113 15.15 0.69 9.92
N SER A 114 15.53 1.37 8.83
CA SER A 114 15.72 2.83 8.87
C SER A 114 14.40 3.56 9.15
N LYS A 115 14.46 4.79 9.66
CA LYS A 115 13.24 5.57 9.97
C LYS A 115 12.35 5.79 8.75
N ALA A 116 12.93 5.92 7.56
CA ALA A 116 12.17 6.05 6.31
C ALA A 116 11.36 4.79 6.01
N HIS A 117 12.00 3.61 6.10
CA HIS A 117 11.34 2.32 5.94
C HIS A 117 10.27 2.08 7.00
N GLN A 118 10.53 2.45 8.26
CA GLN A 118 9.53 2.32 9.33
C GLN A 118 8.25 3.11 9.00
N ARG A 119 8.39 4.39 8.60
CA ARG A 119 7.24 5.22 8.21
C ARG A 119 6.49 4.64 7.02
N PHE A 120 7.20 4.15 6.01
CA PHE A 120 6.59 3.52 4.84
C PHE A 120 5.78 2.28 5.23
N ILE A 121 6.38 1.38 6.03
CA ILE A 121 5.73 0.15 6.50
C ILE A 121 4.52 0.46 7.40
N GLN A 122 4.60 1.47 8.26
CA GLN A 122 3.47 1.90 9.09
C GLN A 122 2.30 2.42 8.24
N LYS A 123 2.58 3.19 7.17
CA LYS A 123 1.56 3.61 6.21
C LYS A 123 0.94 2.41 5.46
N CYS A 124 1.73 1.40 5.13
CA CYS A 124 1.24 0.16 4.51
C CYS A 124 0.43 -0.70 5.49
N ALA A 125 0.83 -0.76 6.77
CA ALA A 125 0.13 -1.52 7.81
C ALA A 125 -1.30 -0.99 8.03
N ALA A 126 -1.51 0.33 7.91
CA ALA A 126 -2.83 0.95 7.98
C ALA A 126 -3.80 0.50 6.86
N ARG A 127 -3.30 -0.17 5.82
CA ARG A 127 -4.07 -0.68 4.67
C ARG A 127 -4.17 -2.21 4.67
N GLU A 128 -3.92 -2.84 5.82
CA GLU A 128 -4.00 -4.30 6.02
C GLU A 128 -3.10 -5.14 5.09
N MET A 129 -2.01 -4.54 4.59
CA MET A 129 -1.07 -5.22 3.70
C MET A 129 -0.30 -6.32 4.45
N THR A 130 -0.20 -7.51 3.85
CA THR A 130 0.58 -8.63 4.42
C THR A 130 2.07 -8.41 4.17
N VAL A 131 2.91 -8.70 5.14
CA VAL A 131 4.37 -8.59 4.98
C VAL A 131 5.00 -9.96 4.77
N LEU A 132 5.81 -10.08 3.72
CA LEU A 132 6.63 -11.25 3.42
C LEU A 132 8.12 -10.91 3.62
N VAL A 133 8.79 -11.58 4.55
CA VAL A 133 10.24 -11.41 4.77
C VAL A 133 11.01 -12.42 3.93
N THR A 134 11.94 -11.96 3.09
CA THR A 134 12.69 -12.82 2.14
C THR A 134 14.20 -12.83 2.39
N GLY A 135 14.87 -13.91 1.98
CA GLY A 135 16.33 -14.07 2.06
C GLY A 135 16.83 -14.87 3.27
N GLY A 136 18.15 -14.94 3.40
CA GLY A 136 18.83 -15.76 4.43
C GLY A 136 18.79 -15.12 5.82
N ASN A 137 18.83 -15.95 6.87
CA ASN A 137 18.90 -15.43 8.24
C ASN A 137 20.25 -14.73 8.49
N ARG A 138 20.22 -13.43 8.75
CA ARG A 138 21.42 -12.61 9.06
C ARG A 138 21.56 -12.28 10.55
N HIS A 139 20.58 -12.67 11.36
CA HIS A 139 20.53 -12.42 12.80
C HIS A 139 20.43 -13.73 13.59
N ALA A 140 20.40 -13.65 14.92
CA ALA A 140 20.39 -14.84 15.79
C ALA A 140 19.19 -15.79 15.54
N SER A 141 18.04 -15.27 15.11
CA SER A 141 16.85 -16.09 14.80
C SER A 141 15.89 -15.33 13.89
N LEU A 142 15.20 -16.06 13.02
CA LEU A 142 14.14 -15.54 12.16
C LEU A 142 12.97 -14.91 12.96
N ARG A 143 12.75 -15.37 14.20
CA ARG A 143 11.69 -14.86 15.07
C ARG A 143 11.84 -13.37 15.38
N HIS A 144 13.07 -12.86 15.41
CA HIS A 144 13.32 -11.45 15.71
C HIS A 144 12.76 -10.52 14.63
N TYR A 145 12.78 -10.95 13.36
CA TYR A 145 12.20 -10.17 12.28
C TYR A 145 10.68 -10.08 12.45
N VAL A 146 10.01 -11.21 12.70
CA VAL A 146 8.56 -11.24 12.94
C VAL A 146 8.17 -10.38 14.15
N GLN A 147 8.90 -10.49 15.26
CA GLN A 147 8.66 -9.68 16.45
C GLN A 147 8.80 -8.19 16.17
N TYR A 148 9.84 -7.79 15.41
CA TYR A 148 10.05 -6.40 15.03
C TYR A 148 8.95 -5.89 14.10
N MET A 149 8.52 -6.69 13.12
CA MET A 149 7.40 -6.32 12.25
C MET A 149 6.10 -6.13 13.05
N ASN A 150 5.77 -7.06 13.95
CA ASN A 150 4.59 -6.93 14.82
C ASN A 150 4.65 -5.66 15.67
N HIS A 151 5.82 -5.31 16.21
CA HIS A 151 6.02 -4.08 16.96
C HIS A 151 5.76 -2.84 16.09
N LEU A 152 6.24 -2.82 14.84
CA LEU A 152 5.98 -1.72 13.91
C LEU A 152 4.50 -1.57 13.58
N PHE A 153 3.80 -2.69 13.36
CA PHE A 153 2.36 -2.72 13.06
C PHE A 153 1.53 -2.22 14.25
N GLN A 154 1.88 -2.64 15.47
CA GLN A 154 1.21 -2.15 16.69
C GLN A 154 1.46 -0.66 16.95
N SER A 155 2.60 -0.13 16.51
CA SER A 155 2.94 1.29 16.65
C SER A 155 2.29 2.17 15.59
N ALA A 156 1.55 1.61 14.63
CA ALA A 156 0.84 2.37 13.62
C ALA A 156 -0.48 2.88 14.22
N GLU A 157 -0.48 4.11 14.73
CA GLU A 157 -1.71 4.75 15.20
C GLU A 157 -2.56 5.22 14.02
N LEU A 158 -3.78 4.70 13.90
CA LEU A 158 -4.78 5.22 12.96
C LEU A 158 -5.39 6.51 13.52
N PRO A 159 -5.44 7.60 12.74
CA PRO A 159 -6.14 8.82 13.13
C PRO A 159 -7.60 8.55 13.48
N PRO A 160 -8.21 9.32 14.41
CA PRO A 160 -9.59 9.09 14.88
C PRO A 160 -10.64 9.06 13.76
N HIS A 161 -10.50 9.91 12.74
CA HIS A 161 -11.43 9.93 11.61
C HIS A 161 -11.35 8.66 10.74
N ILE A 162 -10.18 8.01 10.69
CA ILE A 162 -10.02 6.72 10.01
C ILE A 162 -10.63 5.61 10.86
N GLN A 163 -10.48 5.66 12.19
CA GLN A 163 -11.09 4.69 13.10
C GLN A 163 -12.62 4.64 12.98
N CYS A 164 -13.28 5.79 12.80
CA CYS A 164 -14.73 5.85 12.58
C CYS A 164 -15.18 5.26 11.23
N ASN A 165 -14.27 5.17 10.26
CA ASN A 165 -14.55 4.65 8.91
C ASN A 165 -14.11 3.19 8.73
N LEU A 166 -13.64 2.53 9.79
CA LEU A 166 -13.27 1.11 9.76
C LEU A 166 -14.44 0.24 9.27
N GLY A 167 -14.20 -0.58 8.26
CA GLY A 167 -15.19 -1.43 7.59
C GLY A 167 -15.91 -0.76 6.42
N PHE A 168 -15.65 0.52 6.15
CA PHE A 168 -16.16 1.24 4.98
C PHE A 168 -15.06 1.56 3.96
N GLU A 169 -13.84 1.07 4.16
CA GLU A 169 -12.74 1.23 3.21
C GLU A 169 -13.10 0.62 1.86
N ASP A 170 -12.89 1.39 0.79
CA ASP A 170 -13.12 0.99 -0.60
C ASP A 170 -14.53 0.40 -0.88
N ASN A 171 -15.50 0.68 -0.01
CA ASN A 171 -16.88 0.24 -0.15
C ASN A 171 -17.71 1.30 -0.88
N LEU A 172 -18.18 0.98 -2.09
CA LEU A 172 -19.00 1.89 -2.89
C LEU A 172 -20.39 2.03 -2.29
N GLN A 173 -20.73 3.25 -1.87
CA GLN A 173 -22.05 3.59 -1.33
C GLN A 173 -22.82 4.50 -2.29
N VAL A 174 -24.14 4.31 -2.33
CA VAL A 174 -25.02 5.21 -3.06
C VAL A 174 -25.26 6.47 -2.22
N PRO A 175 -25.07 7.68 -2.78
CA PRO A 175 -25.35 8.91 -2.05
C PRO A 175 -26.82 8.99 -1.63
N LEU A 176 -27.07 9.25 -0.35
CA LEU A 176 -28.42 9.36 0.21
C LEU A 176 -29.20 10.51 -0.47
N GLN A 177 -30.51 10.32 -0.66
CA GLN A 177 -31.42 11.31 -1.23
C GLN A 177 -32.56 11.66 -0.25
N PRO A 178 -32.30 12.41 0.83
CA PRO A 178 -33.28 12.65 1.90
C PRO A 178 -34.54 13.42 1.45
N LEU A 179 -34.46 14.13 0.32
CA LEU A 179 -35.59 14.86 -0.26
C LEU A 179 -36.56 13.93 -1.01
N ALA A 180 -36.02 12.90 -1.68
CA ALA A 180 -36.80 11.95 -2.46
C ALA A 180 -37.28 10.77 -1.60
N ASP A 181 -36.43 10.34 -0.65
CA ASP A 181 -36.62 9.13 0.13
C ASP A 181 -36.75 9.43 1.62
N HIS A 182 -37.64 8.70 2.29
CA HIS A 182 -37.69 8.70 3.75
C HIS A 182 -36.52 7.86 4.30
N LEU A 183 -35.60 8.51 5.00
CA LEU A 183 -34.49 7.83 5.66
C LEU A 183 -34.97 6.99 6.83
N GLU A 184 -34.34 5.84 7.03
CA GLU A 184 -34.61 4.94 8.15
C GLU A 184 -34.10 5.53 9.48
N SER A 185 -34.67 5.07 10.60
CA SER A 185 -34.29 5.54 11.95
C SER A 185 -32.81 5.31 12.26
N PHE A 186 -32.24 4.20 11.78
CA PHE A 186 -30.81 3.89 11.96
C PHE A 186 -29.89 4.90 11.25
N THR A 187 -30.31 5.43 10.11
CA THR A 187 -29.57 6.47 9.38
C THR A 187 -29.51 7.77 10.19
N TYR A 188 -30.62 8.16 10.81
CA TYR A 188 -30.65 9.31 11.73
C TYR A 188 -29.80 9.10 12.97
N GLU A 189 -29.86 7.91 13.58
CA GLU A 189 -29.02 7.57 14.74
C GLU A 189 -27.52 7.73 14.41
N THR A 190 -27.12 7.34 13.21
CA THR A 190 -25.73 7.51 12.74
C THR A 190 -25.37 8.99 12.59
N PHE A 191 -26.28 9.83 12.09
CA PHE A 191 -26.08 11.27 12.00
C PHE A 191 -25.97 11.94 13.38
N GLU A 192 -26.73 11.47 14.37
CA GLU A 192 -26.77 12.03 15.73
C GLU A 192 -25.48 11.74 16.52
N LYS A 193 -24.72 10.72 16.12
CA LYS A 193 -23.43 10.36 16.73
C LYS A 193 -22.29 11.34 16.45
N ASP A 194 -22.45 12.32 15.56
CA ASP A 194 -21.44 13.35 15.28
C ASP A 194 -21.61 14.59 16.20
N PRO A 195 -20.84 14.71 17.29
CA PRO A 195 -20.98 15.83 18.23
C PRO A 195 -20.45 17.16 17.68
N VAL A 196 -19.48 17.13 16.76
CA VAL A 196 -18.85 18.34 16.21
C VAL A 196 -19.88 19.11 15.40
N LYS A 197 -20.61 18.42 14.52
CA LYS A 197 -21.68 19.00 13.72
C LYS A 197 -22.69 19.79 14.56
N TYR A 198 -23.28 19.18 15.59
CA TYR A 198 -24.32 19.85 16.40
C TYR A 198 -23.78 20.98 17.27
N THR A 199 -22.54 20.85 17.75
CA THR A 199 -21.87 21.91 18.53
C THR A 199 -21.65 23.15 17.66
N GLU A 200 -21.14 22.97 16.44
CA GLU A 200 -20.92 24.08 15.50
C GLU A 200 -22.22 24.75 15.04
N TYR A 201 -23.29 23.97 14.80
CA TYR A 201 -24.62 24.54 14.56
C TYR A 201 -25.11 25.36 15.75
N GLY A 202 -24.97 24.86 16.99
CA GLY A 202 -25.34 25.58 18.20
C GLY A 202 -24.59 26.89 18.38
N ASN A 203 -23.27 26.87 18.19
CA ASN A 203 -22.41 28.06 18.22
C ASN A 203 -22.84 29.08 17.17
N SER A 204 -23.08 28.63 15.93
CA SER A 204 -23.49 29.49 14.83
C SER A 204 -24.84 30.18 15.09
N VAL A 205 -25.80 29.44 15.64
CA VAL A 205 -27.10 30.00 16.04
C VAL A 205 -26.94 31.01 17.17
N TYR A 206 -26.11 30.70 18.18
CA TYR A 206 -25.85 31.62 19.29
C TYR A 206 -25.23 32.95 18.82
N GLN A 207 -24.30 32.92 17.87
CA GLN A 207 -23.68 34.14 17.32
C GLN A 207 -24.63 34.97 16.44
N ALA A 208 -25.69 34.35 15.92
CA ALA A 208 -26.68 35.03 15.08
C ALA A 208 -27.82 35.69 15.88
N LEU A 209 -27.99 35.31 17.15
CA LEU A 209 -29.01 35.82 18.08
C LEU A 209 -28.52 37.06 18.83
#